data_AF-A0A975U2Y7-F1
#
_entry.id   AF-A0A975U2Y7-F1
#
_cell.length_a   1.000
_cell.length_b   1.000
_cell.length_c   1.000
_cell.angle_alpha   90.00
_cell.angle_beta   90.00
_cell.angle_gamma   90.00
#
_symmetry.space_group_name_H-M   'P 1'
#
loop_
_entity.id
_entity.type
_entity.pdbx_description
1 polymer ?
#
loop_
_entity_poly.entity_id
_entity_poly.type
_entity_poly.pdbx_seq_one_letter_code
_entity_poly.pdbx_strand_id
1 'polypeptide(L)' 'MSRLAFLIIAVLLALVAAGAVLIGLFPPEPRQAPVERVLPAERFGTR' A
#
# COMPACT_ATOMS: atom_id res chain seq x y z
N MET A 1 17.78 -5.88 -31.03
CA MET A 1 16.48 -6.51 -30.73
C MET A 1 15.47 -6.12 -31.80
N SER A 2 14.64 -7.04 -32.27
CA SER A 2 13.56 -6.70 -33.21
C SER A 2 12.47 -5.90 -32.48
N ARG A 3 11.83 -4.94 -33.17
CA ARG A 3 10.74 -4.13 -32.62
C ARG A 3 9.59 -5.00 -32.07
N LEU A 4 9.36 -6.15 -32.71
CA LEU A 4 8.39 -7.15 -32.29
C LEU A 4 8.74 -7.74 -30.91
N ALA A 5 10.00 -8.15 -30.70
CA ALA A 5 10.43 -8.68 -29.42
C ALA A 5 10.28 -7.66 -28.28
N PHE A 6 10.57 -6.39 -28.57
CA PHE A 6 10.37 -5.31 -27.60
C PHE A 6 8.88 -5.15 -27.21
N LEU A 7 7.98 -5.17 -28.19
CA LEU A 7 6.54 -5.07 -27.94
C LEU A 7 6.02 -6.25 -27.11
N ILE A 8 6.47 -7.47 -27.42
CA ILE A 8 6.07 -8.66 -26.66
C ILE A 8 6.50 -8.53 -25.20
N ILE A 9 7.74 -8.11 -24.94
CA ILE A 9 8.25 -7.92 -23.59
C ILE A 9 7.46 -6.83 -22.85
N ALA A 10 7.18 -5.71 -23.51
CA ALA A 10 6.42 -4.62 -22.92
C ALA A 10 4.99 -5.05 -22.52
N VAL A 11 4.31 -5.81 -23.38
CA VAL A 11 2.97 -6.35 -23.10
C VAL A 11 3.00 -7.32 -21.92
N LEU A 12 3.98 -8.22 -21.86
CA LEU A 12 4.12 -9.15 -20.74
C LEU A 12 4.35 -8.42 -19.41
N LEU A 13 5.22 -7.40 -19.40
CA LEU A 13 5.45 -6.58 -18.20
C LEU A 13 4.19 -5.84 -17.76
N ALA A 14 3.41 -5.30 -18.70
CA ALA A 14 2.14 -4.62 -18.40
C ALA A 14 1.12 -5.59 -17.78
N LEU A 15 1.02 -6.82 -18.29
CA LEU A 15 0.13 -7.84 -17.74
C LEU A 15 0.52 -8.25 -16.32
N VAL A 16 1.83 -8.42 -16.06
CA VAL A 16 2.33 -8.72 -14.71
C VAL A 16 2.03 -7.59 -13.73
N ALA A 17 2.28 -6.33 -14.13
CA ALA A 17 1.99 -5.17 -13.30
C ALA A 17 0.49 -5.06 -12.99
N ALA A 18 -0.37 -5.24 -14.00
CA ALA A 18 -1.82 -5.24 -13.81
C ALA A 18 -2.29 -6.35 -12.86
N GLY A 19 -1.75 -7.57 -13.02
CA GLY A 19 -2.04 -8.69 -12.13
C GLY A 19 -1.63 -8.42 -10.68
N ALA A 20 -0.44 -7.85 -10.47
CA ALA A 20 0.05 -7.49 -9.13
C ALA A 20 -0.85 -6.45 -8.44
N VAL A 21 -1.35 -5.46 -9.19
CA VAL A 21 -2.29 -4.46 -8.66
C VAL A 21 -3.63 -5.11 -8.28
N LEU A 22 -4.17 -5.99 -9.14
CA LEU A 22 -5.46 -6.65 -8.89
C LEU A 22 -5.43 -7.60 -7.69
N ILE A 23 -4.30 -8.25 -7.42
CA ILE A 23 -4.13 -9.14 -6.26
C ILE A 23 -3.91 -8.34 -4.96
N GLY A 24 -3.77 -7.01 -5.04
CA GLY A 24 -3.53 -6.17 -3.88
C GLY A 24 -2.11 -6.36 -3.31
N LEU A 25 -1.13 -6.66 -4.18
CA LEU A 25 0.27 -6.81 -3.77
C LEU A 25 0.87 -5.51 -3.20
N PHE A 26 0.20 -4.38 -3.44
CA PHE A 26 0.58 -3.08 -2.92
C PHE A 26 -0.22 -2.77 -1.64
N PRO A 27 0.43 -2.62 -0.48
CA PRO A 27 -0.26 -2.25 0.75
C PRO A 27 -0.88 -0.85 0.62
N PRO A 28 -2.03 -0.60 1.28
CA PRO A 28 -2.64 0.73 1.28
C PRO A 28 -1.71 1.74 1.97
N GLU A 29 -1.81 3.00 1.59
CA GLU A 29 -1.03 4.07 2.21
C GLU A 29 -1.23 4.10 3.75
N PRO A 30 -0.15 4.27 4.53
CA PRO A 30 -0.26 4.38 5.98
C PRO A 30 -1.12 5.59 6.36
N ARG A 31 -2.27 5.33 7.02
CA ARG A 31 -3.10 6.41 7.57
C ARG A 31 -2.50 6.86 8.89
N GLN A 32 -2.26 8.16 9.03
CA GLN A 32 -1.91 8.75 10.32
C GLN A 32 -3.14 8.70 11.23
N ALA A 33 -3.15 7.79 12.20
CA ALA A 33 -4.17 7.77 13.23
C ALA A 33 -3.88 8.87 14.25
N PRO A 34 -4.88 9.70 14.63
CA PRO A 34 -4.70 10.62 15.73
C PRO A 34 -4.46 9.80 16.99
N VAL A 35 -3.24 9.86 17.52
CA VAL A 35 -2.91 9.27 18.81
C VAL A 35 -3.51 10.17 19.87
N GLU A 36 -4.66 9.77 20.40
CA GLU A 36 -5.28 10.44 21.55
C GLU A 36 -4.35 10.26 22.74
N ARG A 37 -3.60 11.32 23.07
CA ARG A 37 -2.75 11.38 24.24
C ARG A 37 -3.65 11.55 25.46
N VAL A 38 -4.27 10.46 25.91
CA VAL A 38 -4.95 10.46 27.21
C VAL A 38 -3.86 10.67 28.27
N LEU A 39 -3.92 11.81 28.96
CA LEU A 39 -3.01 12.08 30.06
C LEU A 39 -3.28 11.04 31.16
N PRO A 40 -2.28 10.27 31.62
CA PRO A 40 -2.48 9.21 32.61
C PRO A 40 -3.14 9.68 33.92
N ALA A 41 -3.10 10.98 34.21
CA ALA A 41 -3.69 11.60 35.39
C ALA A 41 -5.23 11.52 35.46
N GLU A 42 -5.93 11.30 34.34
CA GLU A 42 -7.40 11.20 34.30
C GLU A 42 -7.92 9.79 34.63
N ARG A 43 -7.04 8.78 34.61
CA ARG A 43 -7.43 7.37 34.86
C ARG A 43 -7.63 7.04 36.34
N PHE A 44 -7.11 7.88 37.24
CA PHE A 44 -7.14 7.66 38.69
C PHE A 44 -7.73 8.88 39.42
N GLY A 45 -8.88 9.37 38.96
CA GLY A 45 -9.70 10.30 39.73
C GLY A 45 -10.22 9.60 40.98
N THR A 46 -9.45 9.67 42.07
CA THR A 46 -9.88 9.31 43.42
C THR A 46 -11.04 10.23 43.80
N ARG A 47 -12.26 9.68 43.81
CA ARG A 47 -13.35 10.18 44.65
C ARG A 47 -13.57 9.21 45.78
#